data_AF-A0A0S1MIG4-F1
#
_entry.id   AF-A0A0S1MIG4-F1
#
_cell.length_a   1.000
_cell.length_b   1.000
_cell.length_c   1.000
_cell.angle_alpha   90.00
_cell.angle_beta   90.00
_cell.angle_gamma   90.00
#
_symmetry.space_group_name_H-M   'P 1'
#
loop_
_entity.id
_entity.type
_entity.pdbx_description
1 polymer ?
#
loop_
_entity_poly.entity_id
_entity_poly.type
_entity_poly.pdbx_seq_one_letter_code
_entity_poly.pdbx_strand_id
1 'polypeptide(L)'
;MFKGLSLAVLSIALRETIGQATTVSTDSLNAISNQFDSSYLSSQYPDGFGIPLKAQAILNVNYPFGNVQLGKAYNASDVANQPTISISPLESSQASFKAPSAFTLMLADANALGNPDPKGNYRHFLENGVTFGDPTSNGTMSMNPGSGTVVTSYAGPGPLPNEGPHRYAWLLFNQPGDFQAPTGTSMAMSAGLSLVTW
;
A
#
# COMPACT_ATOMS: atom_id res chain seq x y z
N MET A 1 -0.87 20.93 -26.21
CA MET A 1 -0.14 21.88 -25.34
C MET A 1 -0.36 21.43 -23.91
N PHE A 2 0.71 21.00 -23.26
CA PHE A 2 0.72 20.24 -22.00
C PHE A 2 0.09 21.01 -20.82
N LYS A 3 -0.79 20.35 -20.07
CA LYS A 3 -1.22 20.71 -18.71
C LYS A 3 -1.30 19.38 -17.96
N GLY A 4 -0.22 18.88 -17.39
CA GLY A 4 0.36 19.42 -16.17
C GLY A 4 -0.32 18.74 -14.98
N LEU A 5 0.03 17.46 -14.74
CA LEU A 5 -0.38 16.70 -13.56
C LEU A 5 0.42 17.25 -12.37
N SER A 6 -0.25 17.67 -11.30
CA SER A 6 0.40 18.13 -10.08
C SER A 6 -0.12 17.31 -8.91
N LEU A 7 0.73 16.44 -8.38
CA LEU A 7 0.57 15.83 -7.06
C LEU A 7 1.69 16.41 -6.20
N ALA A 8 1.32 17.11 -5.13
CA ALA A 8 2.24 17.77 -4.24
C ALA A 8 2.66 16.81 -3.13
N VAL A 9 3.94 16.42 -3.09
CA VAL A 9 4.67 16.11 -1.84
C VAL A 9 6.12 16.55 -2.01
N LEU A 10 6.57 17.44 -1.12
CA LEU A 10 7.94 17.94 -0.97
C LEU A 10 8.76 16.93 -0.18
N SER A 11 10.01 16.69 -0.57
CA SER A 11 11.01 16.09 0.32
C SER A 11 12.36 16.78 0.16
N ILE A 12 12.89 17.31 1.27
CA ILE A 12 14.32 17.56 1.43
C ILE A 12 15.00 16.20 1.54
N ALA A 13 15.93 15.92 0.63
CA ALA A 13 16.91 14.86 0.80
C ALA A 13 18.06 15.41 1.65
N LEU A 14 18.23 14.91 2.88
CA LEU A 14 19.57 14.87 3.46
C LEU A 14 20.26 13.64 2.90
N ARG A 15 21.05 13.84 1.84
CA ARG A 15 22.13 12.92 1.47
C ARG A 15 23.29 13.22 2.41
N GLU A 16 23.44 12.42 3.46
CA GLU A 16 24.75 12.23 4.09
C GLU A 16 25.36 10.97 3.46
N THR A 17 26.47 11.16 2.75
CA THR A 17 27.22 10.08 2.12
C THR A 17 28.28 9.59 3.11
N ILE A 18 27.90 8.82 4.13
CA ILE A 18 28.86 8.12 5.01
C ILE A 18 28.23 6.80 5.49
N GLY A 19 28.83 5.67 5.12
CA GLY A 19 28.81 4.41 5.89
C GLY A 19 27.47 3.76 6.25
N GLN A 20 27.14 2.68 5.55
CA GLN A 20 26.55 1.45 6.10
C GLN A 20 25.84 1.55 7.47
N ALA A 21 24.57 1.98 7.45
CA ALA A 21 23.55 1.60 8.43
C ALA A 21 22.16 1.69 7.76
N THR A 22 21.75 0.58 7.15
CA THR A 22 20.49 0.40 6.40
C THR A 22 19.31 0.03 7.32
N THR A 23 19.32 0.48 8.58
CA THR A 23 18.30 0.12 9.57
C THR A 23 17.15 1.12 9.54
N VAL A 24 15.92 0.61 9.49
CA VAL A 24 14.72 1.44 9.67
C VAL A 24 14.74 2.01 11.08
N SER A 25 14.50 3.32 11.20
CA SER A 25 14.42 4.02 12.46
C SER A 25 12.99 4.39 12.81
N THR A 26 12.75 4.73 14.07
CA THR A 26 11.47 5.29 14.53
C THR A 26 11.12 6.56 13.76
N ASP A 27 12.11 7.38 13.40
CA ASP A 27 11.88 8.60 12.61
C ASP A 27 11.35 8.30 11.21
N SER A 28 11.86 7.24 10.56
CA SER A 28 11.33 6.80 9.26
C SER A 28 9.87 6.35 9.36
N LEU A 29 9.49 5.65 10.44
CA LEU A 29 8.11 5.24 10.67
C LEU A 29 7.19 6.41 11.02
N ASN A 30 7.70 7.39 11.77
CA ASN A 30 6.99 8.64 12.04
C ASN A 30 6.76 9.43 10.76
N ALA A 31 7.75 9.51 9.87
CA ALA A 31 7.61 10.17 8.58
C ALA A 31 6.53 9.53 7.70
N ILE A 32 6.45 8.18 7.68
CA ILE A 32 5.38 7.46 6.98
C ILE A 32 4.01 7.75 7.58
N SER A 33 3.90 7.73 8.91
CA SER A 33 2.63 7.98 9.62
C SER A 33 2.16 9.41 9.38
N ASN A 34 3.07 10.39 9.50
CA ASN A 34 2.79 11.79 9.18
C ASN A 34 2.39 11.97 7.71
N GLN A 35 3.04 11.27 6.78
CA GLN A 35 2.67 11.34 5.37
C GLN A 35 1.27 10.77 5.12
N PHE A 36 0.94 9.65 5.75
CA PHE A 36 -0.38 9.03 5.68
C PHE A 36 -1.48 9.99 6.15
N ASP A 37 -1.25 10.68 7.28
CA ASP A 37 -2.16 11.68 7.83
C ASP A 37 -2.23 12.94 6.96
N SER A 38 -1.10 13.46 6.49
CA SER A 38 -1.04 14.66 5.64
C SER A 38 -1.70 14.46 4.27
N SER A 39 -1.75 13.21 3.80
CA SER A 39 -2.51 12.79 2.62
C SER A 39 -4.00 12.57 2.90
N TYR A 40 -4.48 12.86 4.12
CA TYR A 40 -5.84 12.61 4.60
C TYR A 40 -6.28 11.13 4.55
N LEU A 41 -5.35 10.18 4.47
CA LEU A 41 -5.70 8.75 4.38
C LEU A 41 -6.26 8.20 5.69
N SER A 42 -5.91 8.80 6.84
CA SER A 42 -6.49 8.47 8.15
C SER A 42 -7.81 9.19 8.44
N SER A 43 -8.19 10.17 7.63
CA SER A 43 -9.45 10.90 7.80
C SER A 43 -10.64 9.97 7.63
N GLN A 44 -11.76 10.30 8.26
CA GLN A 44 -12.99 9.53 8.11
C GLN A 44 -13.46 9.53 6.66
N TYR A 45 -14.24 8.52 6.29
CA TYR A 45 -14.99 8.53 5.03
C TYR A 45 -15.86 9.81 4.96
N PRO A 46 -15.92 10.52 3.81
CA PRO A 46 -15.39 10.13 2.49
C PRO A 46 -13.95 10.53 2.19
N ASP A 47 -13.28 11.27 3.07
CA ASP A 47 -11.97 11.87 2.75
C ASP A 47 -10.80 10.89 2.87
N GLY A 48 -10.95 9.84 3.68
CA GLY A 48 -9.94 8.80 3.88
C GLY A 48 -10.55 7.46 4.30
N PHE A 49 -9.70 6.58 4.84
CA PHE A 49 -10.09 5.23 5.24
C PHE A 49 -10.65 5.15 6.67
N GLY A 50 -10.52 6.23 7.46
CA GLY A 50 -10.91 6.25 8.87
C GLY A 50 -10.04 5.39 9.79
N ILE A 51 -8.86 4.95 9.31
CA ILE A 51 -7.95 4.06 10.03
C ILE A 51 -6.68 4.86 10.36
N PRO A 52 -6.37 5.14 11.64
CA PRO A 52 -5.09 5.74 11.99
C PRO A 52 -3.95 4.74 11.76
N LEU A 53 -2.84 5.20 11.18
CA LEU A 53 -1.69 4.33 10.93
C LEU A 53 -0.76 4.31 12.15
N LYS A 54 -0.53 3.11 12.70
CA LYS A 54 0.56 2.86 13.64
C LYS A 54 1.63 2.02 12.95
N ALA A 55 2.52 2.69 12.23
CA ALA A 55 3.54 2.02 11.43
C ALA A 55 4.50 1.20 12.32
N GLN A 56 4.77 -0.05 11.92
CA GLN A 56 5.76 -0.93 12.55
C GLN A 56 6.87 -1.35 11.57
N ALA A 57 6.62 -1.16 10.28
CA ALA A 57 7.54 -1.43 9.20
C ALA A 57 7.30 -0.47 8.04
N ILE A 58 8.33 -0.28 7.23
CA ILE A 58 8.19 0.32 5.90
C ILE A 58 7.70 -0.78 4.95
N LEU A 59 6.61 -0.50 4.23
CA LEU A 59 6.15 -1.34 3.12
C LEU A 59 6.84 -0.86 1.83
N ASN A 60 7.75 -1.67 1.31
CA ASN A 60 8.45 -1.38 0.06
C ASN A 60 7.65 -1.95 -1.11
N VAL A 61 7.14 -1.05 -1.95
CA VAL A 61 6.36 -1.37 -3.13
C VAL A 61 7.20 -1.05 -4.36
N ASN A 62 7.62 -2.08 -5.09
CA ASN A 62 8.55 -1.93 -6.20
C ASN A 62 7.90 -2.29 -7.54
N TYR A 63 7.69 -1.27 -8.37
CA TYR A 63 7.26 -1.40 -9.76
C TYR A 63 8.49 -1.51 -10.69
N PRO A 64 8.33 -1.73 -12.01
CA PRO A 64 9.46 -1.79 -12.94
C PRO A 64 10.36 -0.54 -12.94
N PHE A 65 9.83 0.63 -12.55
CA PHE A 65 10.61 1.86 -12.40
C PHE A 65 11.38 1.96 -11.06
N GLY A 66 11.17 1.03 -10.14
CA GLY A 66 11.72 1.04 -8.79
C GLY A 66 10.67 1.24 -7.69
N ASN A 67 11.15 1.58 -6.49
CA ASN A 67 10.30 1.79 -5.32
C ASN A 67 9.37 3.00 -5.49
N VAL A 68 8.13 2.84 -5.03
CA VAL A 68 7.18 3.94 -4.86
C VAL A 68 7.76 4.94 -3.86
N GLN A 69 7.70 6.22 -4.22
CA GLN A 69 7.99 7.35 -3.35
C GLN A 69 6.66 7.85 -2.80
N LEU A 70 6.59 8.06 -1.48
CA LEU A 70 5.35 8.43 -0.81
C LEU A 70 4.80 9.75 -1.38
N GLY A 71 3.52 9.74 -1.77
CA GLY A 71 2.80 10.90 -2.30
C GLY A 71 3.30 11.44 -3.64
N LYS A 72 4.22 10.75 -4.32
CA LYS A 72 4.63 11.09 -5.69
C LYS A 72 3.55 10.67 -6.70
N ALA A 73 3.36 11.50 -7.72
CA ALA A 73 2.51 11.18 -8.87
C ALA A 73 3.17 10.14 -9.77
N TYR A 74 2.38 9.18 -10.22
CA TYR A 74 2.74 8.17 -11.20
C TYR A 74 1.71 8.15 -12.33
N ASN A 75 2.15 7.82 -13.53
CA ASN A 75 1.22 7.60 -14.64
C ASN A 75 0.57 6.22 -14.48
N ALA A 76 -0.67 6.06 -14.95
CA ALA A 76 -1.37 4.77 -14.94
C ALA A 76 -0.53 3.65 -15.62
N SER A 77 0.25 3.99 -16.66
CA SER A 77 1.17 3.07 -17.32
C SER A 77 2.31 2.59 -16.42
N ASP A 78 2.80 3.43 -15.51
CA ASP A 78 3.91 3.12 -14.61
C ASP A 78 3.50 2.07 -13.58
N VAL A 79 2.21 2.07 -13.22
CA VAL A 79 1.59 1.22 -12.20
C VAL A 79 0.61 0.21 -12.79
N ALA A 80 0.68 -0.06 -14.09
CA ALA A 80 -0.25 -0.96 -14.77
C ALA A 80 -0.11 -2.44 -14.35
N ASN A 81 1.11 -2.85 -13.97
CA ASN A 81 1.44 -4.21 -13.56
C ASN A 81 1.60 -4.31 -12.04
N GLN A 82 1.22 -5.44 -11.44
CA GLN A 82 1.36 -5.65 -10.00
C GLN A 82 2.83 -5.51 -9.56
N PRO A 83 3.12 -4.77 -8.47
CA PRO A 83 4.48 -4.58 -7.98
C PRO A 83 4.98 -5.82 -7.21
N THR A 84 6.29 -5.88 -6.98
CA THR A 84 6.85 -6.76 -5.95
C THR A 84 6.80 -6.07 -4.59
N ILE A 85 6.62 -6.87 -3.53
CA ILE A 85 6.42 -6.39 -2.17
C ILE A 85 7.52 -6.93 -1.25
N SER A 86 8.06 -6.05 -0.43
CA SER A 86 8.90 -6.41 0.71
C SER A 86 8.63 -5.47 1.87
N ILE A 87 9.11 -5.81 3.06
CA ILE A 87 9.01 -4.97 4.24
C ILE A 87 10.38 -4.71 4.83
N SER A 88 10.53 -3.55 5.46
CA SER A 88 11.68 -3.23 6.30
C SER A 88 11.14 -2.87 7.68
N PRO A 89 10.99 -3.85 8.59
CA PRO A 89 10.57 -3.61 9.97
C PRO A 89 11.67 -2.94 10.80
N LEU A 90 11.30 -2.33 11.94
CA LEU A 90 12.29 -2.03 12.98
C LEU A 90 12.96 -3.35 13.39
N GLU A 91 14.25 -3.30 13.70
CA GLU A 91 15.01 -4.46 14.16
C GLU A 91 14.32 -5.15 15.36
N SER A 92 13.84 -4.36 16.33
CA SER A 92 13.09 -4.84 17.50
C SER A 92 11.74 -5.49 17.18
N SER A 93 11.21 -5.29 15.96
CA SER A 93 9.90 -5.80 15.52
C SER A 93 10.00 -6.92 14.47
N GLN A 94 11.20 -7.29 14.02
CA GLN A 94 11.38 -8.30 12.97
C GLN A 94 10.69 -9.63 13.27
N ALA A 95 10.74 -10.08 14.53
CA ALA A 95 10.09 -11.31 14.95
C ALA A 95 8.57 -11.32 14.73
N SER A 96 7.91 -10.15 14.79
CA SER A 96 6.47 -10.00 14.55
C SER A 96 6.07 -10.21 13.09
N PHE A 97 7.03 -10.25 12.16
CA PHE A 97 6.79 -10.49 10.74
C PHE A 97 7.15 -11.91 10.30
N LYS A 98 7.52 -12.76 11.27
CA LYS A 98 7.83 -14.17 11.05
C LYS A 98 6.64 -15.06 11.33
N ALA A 99 6.71 -16.28 10.76
CA ALA A 99 5.80 -17.36 11.08
C ALA A 99 5.68 -17.51 12.62
N PRO A 100 4.46 -17.72 13.15
CA PRO A 100 3.23 -18.05 12.43
C PRO A 100 2.43 -16.83 11.93
N SER A 101 2.98 -15.61 11.98
CA SER A 101 2.27 -14.39 11.57
C SER A 101 1.93 -14.40 10.08
N ALA A 102 0.72 -13.97 9.77
CA ALA A 102 0.21 -13.81 8.41
C ALA A 102 -0.43 -12.43 8.27
N PHE A 103 -0.51 -11.94 7.03
CA PHE A 103 -0.89 -10.56 6.76
C PHE A 103 -1.96 -10.47 5.67
N THR A 104 -2.76 -9.41 5.75
CA THR A 104 -3.63 -8.96 4.66
C THR A 104 -2.96 -7.80 3.95
N LEU A 105 -2.69 -7.96 2.65
CA LEU A 105 -2.14 -6.93 1.78
C LEU A 105 -3.26 -6.36 0.90
N MET A 106 -3.35 -5.03 0.83
CA MET A 106 -4.40 -4.33 0.08
C MET A 106 -3.81 -3.15 -0.70
N LEU A 107 -4.34 -2.89 -1.90
CA LEU A 107 -4.26 -1.59 -2.55
C LEU A 107 -5.65 -0.97 -2.57
N ALA A 108 -5.77 0.23 -1.98
CA ALA A 108 -7.03 0.95 -1.90
C ALA A 108 -6.90 2.39 -2.44
N ASP A 109 -8.00 2.92 -2.97
CA ASP A 109 -8.16 4.28 -3.49
C ASP A 109 -9.00 5.11 -2.51
N ALA A 110 -8.42 6.16 -1.93
CA ALA A 110 -9.15 7.15 -1.12
C ALA A 110 -9.79 8.27 -1.98
N ASN A 111 -9.79 8.10 -3.30
CA ASN A 111 -10.30 9.02 -4.31
C ASN A 111 -9.65 10.42 -4.28
N ALA A 112 -10.11 11.28 -5.18
CA ALA A 112 -9.89 12.72 -5.13
C ALA A 112 -10.56 13.32 -3.88
N LEU A 113 -9.82 14.19 -3.20
CA LEU A 113 -10.35 14.95 -2.05
C LEU A 113 -11.58 15.76 -2.47
N GLY A 114 -12.69 15.60 -1.73
CA GLY A 114 -13.95 16.30 -2.00
C GLY A 114 -14.77 15.76 -3.17
N ASN A 115 -14.36 14.65 -3.80
CA ASN A 115 -15.11 13.99 -4.87
C ASN A 115 -15.10 12.45 -4.72
N PRO A 116 -15.74 11.89 -3.67
CA PRO A 116 -15.76 10.46 -3.47
C PRO A 116 -16.53 9.73 -4.57
N ASP A 117 -15.98 8.63 -5.09
CA ASP A 117 -16.67 7.76 -6.06
C ASP A 117 -17.98 7.26 -5.44
N PRO A 118 -19.15 7.62 -5.99
CA PRO A 118 -20.45 7.21 -5.45
C PRO A 118 -20.69 5.70 -5.58
N LYS A 119 -19.88 4.97 -6.35
CA LYS A 119 -20.00 3.51 -6.56
C LYS A 119 -19.14 2.68 -5.62
N GLY A 120 -18.31 3.30 -4.78
CA GLY A 120 -17.58 2.60 -3.74
C GLY A 120 -16.45 1.67 -4.22
N ASN A 121 -15.95 1.84 -5.46
CA ASN A 121 -14.94 0.94 -6.03
C ASN A 121 -13.52 1.33 -5.62
N TYR A 122 -13.26 1.25 -4.31
CA TYR A 122 -11.98 1.69 -3.75
C TYR A 122 -10.91 0.58 -3.74
N ARG A 123 -11.25 -0.67 -4.04
CA ARG A 123 -10.33 -1.82 -3.85
C ARG A 123 -9.69 -2.26 -5.17
N HIS A 124 -8.39 -2.00 -5.29
CA HIS A 124 -7.57 -2.35 -6.46
C HIS A 124 -6.84 -3.69 -6.31
N PHE A 125 -6.60 -4.12 -5.07
CA PHE A 125 -5.97 -5.41 -4.78
C PHE A 125 -6.32 -5.86 -3.37
N LEU A 126 -6.49 -7.17 -3.17
CA LEU A 126 -6.61 -7.76 -1.84
C LEU A 126 -6.09 -9.19 -1.84
N GLU A 127 -5.17 -9.47 -0.92
CA GLU A 127 -4.62 -10.80 -0.66
C GLU A 127 -4.54 -11.05 0.84
N ASN A 128 -5.04 -12.20 1.28
CA ASN A 128 -5.03 -12.62 2.69
C ASN A 128 -4.03 -13.75 2.89
N GLY A 129 -3.40 -13.84 4.07
CA GLY A 129 -2.47 -14.93 4.37
C GLY A 129 -1.06 -14.72 3.84
N VAL A 130 -0.71 -13.47 3.48
CA VAL A 130 0.63 -13.12 3.01
C VAL A 130 1.66 -13.38 4.11
N THR A 131 2.81 -13.95 3.75
CA THR A 131 3.94 -14.17 4.67
C THR A 131 5.23 -13.60 4.09
N PHE A 132 6.23 -13.39 4.96
CA PHE A 132 7.54 -12.84 4.59
C PHE A 132 8.67 -13.84 4.89
N GLY A 133 9.70 -13.81 4.04
CA GLY A 133 10.90 -14.65 4.15
C GLY A 133 11.87 -14.18 5.23
N ASP A 134 13.10 -14.73 5.21
CA ASP A 134 14.18 -14.32 6.10
C ASP A 134 14.67 -12.89 5.85
N PRO A 135 15.01 -12.14 6.92
CA PRO A 135 15.59 -10.82 6.75
C PRO A 135 16.93 -10.96 6.04
N THR A 136 17.14 -10.09 5.06
CA THR A 136 18.46 -9.88 4.46
C THR A 136 19.41 -9.23 5.47
N SER A 137 20.69 -9.06 5.13
CA SER A 137 21.67 -8.35 5.97
C SER A 137 21.25 -6.91 6.34
N ASN A 138 20.33 -6.32 5.58
CA ASN A 138 19.80 -4.97 5.78
C ASN A 138 18.45 -4.99 6.52
N GLY A 139 18.01 -6.14 7.03
CA GLY A 139 16.74 -6.29 7.73
C GLY A 139 15.49 -6.33 6.84
N THR A 140 15.61 -6.11 5.53
CA THR A 140 14.49 -6.23 4.58
C THR A 140 14.07 -7.68 4.42
N MET A 141 12.77 -7.94 4.44
CA MET A 141 12.16 -9.26 4.26
C MET A 141 11.24 -9.24 3.03
N SER A 142 11.50 -10.11 2.06
CA SER A 142 10.67 -10.22 0.86
C SER A 142 9.38 -10.98 1.13
N MET A 143 8.29 -10.58 0.48
CA MET A 143 7.05 -11.36 0.49
C MET A 143 7.29 -12.73 -0.16
N ASN A 144 6.79 -13.80 0.47
CA ASN A 144 6.87 -15.15 -0.09
C ASN A 144 5.86 -15.29 -1.24
N PRO A 145 6.32 -15.61 -2.48
CA PRO A 145 5.42 -15.76 -3.62
C PRO A 145 4.35 -16.82 -3.39
N GLY A 146 3.09 -16.49 -3.68
CA GLY A 146 1.96 -17.41 -3.57
C GLY A 146 1.62 -17.85 -2.14
N SER A 147 2.11 -17.13 -1.12
CA SER A 147 1.80 -17.45 0.27
C SER A 147 0.35 -17.14 0.66
N GLY A 148 -0.26 -16.12 0.04
CA GLY A 148 -1.62 -15.72 0.31
C GLY A 148 -2.64 -16.27 -0.67
N THR A 149 -3.92 -16.06 -0.32
CA THR A 149 -5.07 -16.25 -1.18
C THR A 149 -5.49 -14.89 -1.73
N VAL A 150 -5.38 -14.72 -3.05
CA VAL A 150 -5.84 -13.51 -3.74
C VAL A 150 -7.36 -13.47 -3.75
N VAL A 151 -7.91 -12.45 -3.11
CA VAL A 151 -9.35 -12.19 -2.99
C VAL A 151 -9.80 -11.23 -4.10
N THR A 152 -8.97 -10.25 -4.44
CA THR A 152 -9.19 -9.33 -5.57
C THR A 152 -7.88 -9.20 -6.33
N SER A 153 -7.91 -9.64 -7.60
CA SER A 153 -6.79 -9.53 -8.52
C SER A 153 -6.39 -8.07 -8.71
N TYR A 154 -5.11 -7.85 -8.99
CA TYR A 154 -4.57 -6.52 -9.16
C TYR A 154 -5.20 -5.81 -10.36
N ALA A 155 -5.80 -4.66 -10.09
CA ALA A 155 -6.17 -3.67 -11.09
C ALA A 155 -5.34 -2.42 -10.83
N GLY A 156 -4.52 -2.00 -11.79
CA GLY A 156 -3.69 -0.80 -11.62
C GLY A 156 -4.52 0.47 -11.39
N PRO A 157 -3.98 1.47 -10.66
CA PRO A 157 -4.54 2.81 -10.59
C PRO A 157 -4.87 3.39 -11.96
N GLY A 158 -6.06 3.95 -12.13
CA GLY A 158 -6.51 4.52 -13.39
C GLY A 158 -7.74 5.42 -13.24
N PRO A 159 -7.62 6.59 -12.60
CA PRO A 159 -8.70 7.57 -12.50
C PRO A 159 -9.28 7.92 -13.87
N LEU A 160 -10.59 8.17 -13.95
CA LEU A 160 -11.19 8.60 -15.20
C LEU A 160 -10.77 10.04 -15.54
N PRO A 161 -10.81 10.41 -16.84
CA PRO A 161 -10.55 11.79 -17.24
C PRO A 161 -11.45 12.77 -16.48
N ASN A 162 -10.85 13.84 -15.97
CA ASN A 162 -11.49 14.94 -15.24
C ASN A 162 -11.93 14.66 -13.78
N GLU A 163 -11.60 13.50 -13.20
CA GLU A 163 -11.85 13.25 -11.76
C GLU A 163 -10.80 13.90 -10.84
N GLY A 164 -9.67 14.34 -11.41
CA GLY A 164 -8.53 14.86 -10.67
C GLY A 164 -7.59 13.75 -10.20
N PRO A 165 -6.53 14.08 -9.44
CA PRO A 165 -5.62 13.08 -8.89
C PRO A 165 -6.26 12.31 -7.74
N HIS A 166 -6.17 10.97 -7.80
CA HIS A 166 -6.60 10.08 -6.74
C HIS A 166 -5.44 9.72 -5.79
N ARG A 167 -5.78 9.23 -4.60
CA ARG A 167 -4.81 8.86 -3.57
C ARG A 167 -4.88 7.37 -3.30
N TYR A 168 -3.89 6.64 -3.81
CA TYR A 168 -3.78 5.20 -3.64
C TYR A 168 -2.86 4.85 -2.47
N ALA A 169 -3.26 3.87 -1.67
CA ALA A 169 -2.47 3.37 -0.55
C ALA A 169 -2.31 1.86 -0.62
N TRP A 170 -1.05 1.41 -0.59
CA TRP A 170 -0.73 0.04 -0.24
C TRP A 170 -0.74 -0.09 1.29
N LEU A 171 -1.50 -1.05 1.80
CA LEU A 171 -1.74 -1.27 3.22
C LEU A 171 -1.43 -2.73 3.56
N LEU A 172 -0.80 -2.94 4.70
CA LEU A 172 -0.49 -4.26 5.23
C LEU A 172 -1.00 -4.37 6.66
N PHE A 173 -1.87 -5.35 6.92
CA PHE A 173 -2.47 -5.58 8.23
C PHE A 173 -2.05 -6.93 8.77
N ASN A 174 -1.69 -6.99 10.05
CA ASN A 174 -1.46 -8.25 10.74
C ASN A 174 -2.78 -9.00 10.92
N GLN A 175 -2.81 -10.28 10.59
CA GLN A 175 -3.94 -11.15 10.84
C GLN A 175 -3.82 -11.76 12.24
N PRO A 176 -4.86 -11.64 13.09
CA PRO A 176 -4.89 -12.42 14.32
C PRO A 176 -4.93 -13.92 14.00
N GLY A 177 -4.48 -14.77 14.93
CA GLY A 177 -4.34 -16.22 14.69
C GLY A 177 -5.66 -16.95 14.38
N ASP A 178 -6.79 -16.35 14.73
CA ASP A 178 -8.15 -16.81 14.45
C ASP A 178 -8.81 -16.09 13.25
N PHE A 179 -8.04 -15.34 12.46
CA PHE A 179 -8.55 -14.60 11.31
C PHE A 179 -9.35 -15.51 10.36
N GLN A 180 -10.59 -15.10 10.10
CA GLN A 180 -11.43 -15.67 9.05
C GLN A 180 -11.83 -14.56 8.09
N ALA A 181 -11.58 -14.77 6.80
CA ALA A 181 -12.05 -13.83 5.79
C ALA A 181 -13.60 -13.81 5.80
N PRO A 182 -14.25 -12.63 5.70
CA PRO A 182 -15.70 -12.56 5.60
C PRO A 182 -16.24 -13.37 4.42
N THR A 183 -17.38 -14.04 4.61
CA THR A 183 -18.04 -14.80 3.55
C THR A 183 -18.46 -13.87 2.41
N GLY A 184 -18.26 -14.29 1.16
CA GLY A 184 -18.68 -13.53 -0.03
C GLY A 184 -17.63 -12.57 -0.59
N THR A 185 -16.46 -12.41 0.05
CA THR A 185 -15.40 -11.55 -0.50
C THR A 185 -14.47 -12.28 -1.48
N SER A 186 -14.40 -13.62 -1.43
CA SER A 186 -13.42 -14.47 -2.14
C SER A 186 -13.78 -14.85 -3.57
N MET A 187 -14.76 -14.19 -4.19
CA MET A 187 -14.97 -14.39 -5.63
C MET A 187 -13.87 -13.65 -6.36
N ALA A 188 -12.86 -14.39 -6.82
CA ALA A 188 -11.96 -13.92 -7.87
C ALA A 188 -12.84 -13.30 -8.95
N MET A 189 -12.74 -11.98 -9.15
CA MET A 189 -13.44 -11.28 -10.21
C MET A 189 -12.97 -11.88 -11.53
N SER A 190 -13.69 -12.89 -12.02
CA SER A 190 -13.61 -13.34 -13.40
C SER A 190 -13.94 -12.11 -14.25
N ALA A 191 -13.05 -11.78 -15.18
CA ALA A 191 -13.23 -10.69 -16.12
C ALA A 191 -14.55 -10.87 -16.89
N GLY A 192 -15.64 -10.29 -16.39
CA GLY A 192 -16.94 -10.41 -17.05
C GLY A 192 -18.21 -10.31 -16.19
N LEU A 193 -18.16 -10.17 -14.86
CA LEU A 193 -19.39 -10.10 -14.05
C LEU A 193 -19.58 -8.77 -13.31
N SER A 194 -20.80 -8.28 -13.45
CA SER A 194 -21.32 -6.97 -13.07
C SER A 194 -21.16 -6.67 -11.57
N LEU A 195 -20.81 -5.40 -11.31
CA LEU A 195 -20.73 -4.73 -10.01
C LEU A 195 -21.92 -5.09 -9.11
N VAL A 196 -21.67 -5.92 -8.10
CA VAL A 196 -22.49 -5.90 -6.89
C VAL A 196 -21.90 -4.82 -5.99
N THR A 197 -22.66 -3.73 -5.90
CA THR A 197 -22.49 -2.59 -5.01
C THR A 197 -22.45 -3.03 -3.54
N TRP A 198 -21.53 -2.45 -2.77
CA TRP A 198 -21.70 -2.29 -1.33
C TRP A 198 -22.70 -1.17 -1.06
#